data_AF-A0A6N3T7F8-F1
#
_entry.id   AF-A0A6N3T7F8-F1
#
_cell.length_a   1.000
_cell.length_b   1.000
_cell.length_c   1.000
_cell.angle_alpha   90.00
_cell.angle_beta   90.00
_cell.angle_gamma   90.00
#
_symmetry.space_group_name_H-M   'P 1'
#
loop_
_entity.id
_entity.type
_entity.pdbx_description
1 polymer ?
#
loop_
_entity_poly.entity_id
_entity_poly.type
_entity_poly.pdbx_seq_one_letter_code
_entity_poly.pdbx_strand_id
1 'polypeptide(L)'
;MIPATILSEALGFNPFDASQPTLAVPQAVFSFLLQSYLAQLPFDEAAYLTANPDVAQAVQDGEFDSGLSHFLQIGYQEERGGFGSDFQEDWYLQQNTDVAVAVRLGDWPSGQAHYQAHGKQEGRCPSPTVRAVYEQWQALLNQHPSPKTSK
;
A
#
# COMPACT_ATOMS: atom_id res chain seq x y z
N MET A 1 -8.28 -10.27 -18.07
CA MET A 1 -6.97 -10.97 -18.04
C MET A 1 -6.20 -10.54 -19.28
N ILE A 2 -5.09 -9.80 -19.14
CA ILE A 2 -4.21 -9.47 -20.27
C ILE A 2 -3.40 -10.72 -20.61
N PRO A 3 -3.39 -11.22 -21.86
CA PRO A 3 -2.54 -12.32 -22.25
C PRO A 3 -1.07 -12.04 -21.90
N ALA A 4 -0.40 -13.01 -21.28
CA ALA A 4 1.00 -12.86 -20.85
C ALA A 4 1.93 -12.48 -22.01
N THR A 5 1.64 -12.92 -23.23
CA THR A 5 2.37 -12.60 -24.46
C THR A 5 2.33 -11.11 -24.80
N ILE A 6 1.14 -10.48 -24.71
CA ILE A 6 0.97 -9.04 -24.95
C ILE A 6 1.76 -8.23 -23.92
N LEU A 7 1.71 -8.66 -22.65
CA LEU A 7 2.44 -7.99 -21.58
C LEU A 7 3.97 -8.11 -21.75
N SER A 8 4.45 -9.31 -22.11
CA SER A 8 5.87 -9.56 -22.35
C SER A 8 6.40 -8.80 -23.55
N GLU A 9 5.63 -8.71 -24.64
CA GLU A 9 5.99 -7.92 -25.82
C GLU A 9 6.01 -6.42 -25.51
N ALA A 10 4.97 -5.91 -24.83
CA ALA A 10 4.87 -4.49 -24.49
C ALA A 10 5.97 -4.02 -23.53
N LEU A 11 6.43 -4.89 -22.63
CA LEU A 11 7.47 -4.57 -21.64
C LEU A 11 8.87 -5.01 -22.08
N GLY A 12 9.00 -5.80 -23.15
CA GLY A 12 10.30 -6.22 -23.69
C GLY A 12 11.03 -7.25 -22.81
N PHE A 13 10.32 -8.09 -22.05
CA PHE A 13 10.91 -9.20 -21.30
C PHE A 13 10.50 -10.55 -21.86
N ASN A 14 11.34 -11.57 -21.66
CA ASN A 14 10.97 -12.95 -21.91
C ASN A 14 10.48 -13.58 -20.59
N PRO A 15 9.21 -14.00 -20.49
CA PRO A 15 8.67 -14.57 -19.25
C PRO A 15 9.29 -15.92 -18.86
N PHE A 16 10.05 -16.54 -19.77
CA PHE A 16 10.76 -17.80 -19.56
C PHE A 16 12.27 -17.60 -19.29
N ASP A 17 12.75 -16.36 -19.28
CA ASP A 17 14.15 -16.03 -19.04
C ASP A 17 14.29 -15.13 -17.82
N ALA A 18 14.63 -15.74 -16.68
CA ALA A 18 14.84 -15.04 -15.42
C ALA A 18 16.24 -14.38 -15.31
N SER A 19 17.04 -14.38 -16.38
CA SER A 19 18.39 -13.81 -16.35
C SER A 19 18.41 -12.28 -16.40
N GLN A 20 17.29 -11.63 -16.76
CA GLN A 20 17.17 -10.17 -16.67
C GLN A 20 16.76 -9.75 -15.25
N PRO A 21 17.65 -9.11 -14.47
CA PRO A 21 17.39 -8.82 -13.06
C PRO A 21 16.44 -7.65 -12.85
N THR A 22 16.23 -6.81 -13.88
CA THR A 22 15.37 -5.61 -13.80
C THR A 22 14.64 -5.38 -15.12
N LEU A 23 13.34 -5.10 -15.02
CA LEU A 23 12.47 -4.76 -16.14
C LEU A 23 12.08 -3.29 -16.05
N ALA A 24 12.46 -2.48 -17.05
CA ALA A 24 12.01 -1.10 -17.13
C ALA A 24 10.55 -1.08 -17.64
N VAL A 25 9.62 -0.65 -16.79
CA VAL A 25 8.21 -0.54 -17.13
C VAL A 25 7.85 0.94 -17.33
N PRO A 26 7.26 1.35 -18.47
CA PRO A 26 6.74 2.71 -18.61
C PRO A 26 5.75 3.02 -17.48
N GLN A 27 5.90 4.17 -16.82
CA GLN A 27 5.10 4.52 -15.64
C GLN A 27 3.59 4.39 -15.90
N ALA A 28 3.12 4.83 -17.08
CA ALA A 28 1.72 4.70 -17.46
C ALA A 28 1.23 3.24 -17.50
N VAL A 29 2.06 2.31 -17.98
CA VAL A 29 1.74 0.87 -18.00
C VAL A 29 1.73 0.32 -16.58
N PHE A 30 2.71 0.67 -15.75
CA PHE A 30 2.74 0.27 -14.34
C PHE A 30 1.50 0.75 -13.59
N SER A 31 1.17 2.04 -13.70
CA SER A 31 -0.02 2.63 -13.08
C SER A 31 -1.30 1.97 -13.57
N PHE A 32 -1.43 1.72 -14.89
CA PHE A 32 -2.60 1.04 -15.44
C PHE A 32 -2.77 -0.38 -14.89
N LEU A 33 -1.67 -1.16 -14.82
CA LEU A 33 -1.70 -2.52 -14.28
C LEU A 33 -2.06 -2.52 -12.79
N LEU A 34 -1.46 -1.62 -12.02
CA LEU A 34 -1.73 -1.48 -10.58
C LEU A 34 -3.18 -1.06 -10.32
N GLN A 35 -3.67 -0.02 -11.00
CA GLN A 35 -5.06 0.44 -10.87
C GLN A 35 -6.05 -0.65 -11.31
N SER A 36 -5.76 -1.36 -12.41
CA SER A 36 -6.58 -2.49 -12.87
C SER A 36 -6.64 -3.63 -11.86
N TYR A 37 -5.54 -3.89 -11.14
CA TYR A 37 -5.50 -4.85 -10.06
C TYR A 37 -6.32 -4.37 -8.84
N LEU A 38 -6.08 -3.15 -8.38
CA LEU A 38 -6.78 -2.56 -7.23
C LEU A 38 -8.29 -2.47 -7.46
N ALA A 39 -8.73 -2.14 -8.69
CA ALA A 39 -10.14 -2.05 -9.05
C ALA A 39 -10.89 -3.39 -8.98
N GLN A 40 -10.18 -4.52 -8.95
CA GLN A 40 -10.77 -5.86 -8.82
C GLN A 40 -10.83 -6.35 -7.37
N LEU A 41 -10.18 -5.65 -6.43
CA LEU A 41 -10.23 -6.02 -5.02
C LEU A 41 -11.58 -5.61 -4.41
N PRO A 42 -12.11 -6.39 -3.44
CA PRO A 42 -13.30 -5.99 -2.69
C PRO A 42 -13.08 -4.63 -2.03
N PHE A 43 -13.92 -3.65 -2.34
CA PHE A 43 -13.82 -2.29 -1.81
C PHE A 43 -15.12 -1.91 -1.09
N ASP A 44 -15.01 -1.54 0.18
CA ASP A 44 -16.14 -1.04 0.96
C ASP A 44 -16.15 0.49 0.90
N GLU A 45 -16.91 1.02 -0.06
CA GLU A 45 -17.01 2.46 -0.28
C GLU A 45 -17.60 3.20 0.94
N ALA A 46 -18.59 2.61 1.61
CA ALA A 46 -19.21 3.25 2.77
C ALA A 46 -18.20 3.39 3.92
N ALA A 47 -17.43 2.33 4.19
CA ALA A 47 -16.35 2.38 5.17
C ALA A 47 -15.26 3.39 4.78
N TYR A 48 -14.88 3.43 3.49
CA TYR A 48 -13.87 4.35 3.00
C TYR A 48 -14.29 5.81 3.16
N LEU A 49 -15.50 6.17 2.74
CA LEU A 49 -16.01 7.54 2.87
C LEU A 49 -16.23 7.95 4.32
N THR A 50 -16.62 7.02 5.19
CA THR A 50 -16.71 7.26 6.65
C THR A 50 -15.35 7.57 7.25
N ALA A 51 -14.31 6.86 6.83
CA ALA A 51 -12.94 7.05 7.30
C ALA A 51 -12.25 8.29 6.68
N ASN A 52 -12.76 8.79 5.56
CA ASN A 52 -12.19 9.92 4.81
C ASN A 52 -13.27 10.98 4.53
N PRO A 53 -13.66 11.80 5.54
CA PRO A 53 -14.72 12.78 5.39
C PRO A 53 -14.47 13.84 4.31
N ASP A 54 -13.20 14.18 4.08
CA ASP A 54 -12.77 15.05 2.99
C ASP A 54 -13.07 14.46 1.61
N VAL A 55 -12.87 13.15 1.45
CA VAL A 55 -13.23 12.44 0.21
C VAL A 55 -14.74 12.32 0.07
N ALA A 56 -15.45 12.08 1.17
CA ALA A 56 -16.92 12.07 1.16
C ALA A 56 -17.49 13.41 0.67
N GLN A 57 -16.87 14.53 1.09
CA GLN A 57 -17.24 15.86 0.61
C GLN A 57 -16.90 16.04 -0.87
N ALA A 58 -15.69 15.66 -1.31
CA ALA A 58 -15.29 15.77 -2.72
C ALA A 58 -16.19 14.96 -3.67
N VAL A 59 -16.68 13.80 -3.23
CA VAL A 59 -17.68 13.01 -3.99
C VAL A 59 -19.04 13.73 -4.05
N GLN A 60 -19.48 14.34 -2.94
CA GLN A 60 -20.73 15.11 -2.92
C GLN A 60 -20.68 16.35 -3.84
N ASP A 61 -19.51 16.99 -3.91
CA ASP A 61 -19.26 18.15 -4.75
C ASP A 61 -19.04 17.80 -6.24
N GLY A 62 -19.00 16.50 -6.56
CA GLY A 62 -18.86 15.98 -7.92
C GLY A 62 -17.43 16.04 -8.47
N GLU A 63 -16.43 16.22 -7.59
CA GLU A 63 -15.00 16.15 -7.98
C GLU A 63 -14.57 14.72 -8.29
N PHE A 64 -15.22 13.74 -7.65
CA PHE A 64 -15.03 12.32 -7.90
C PHE A 64 -16.39 11.62 -8.06
N ASP A 65 -16.46 10.66 -8.98
CA ASP A 65 -17.68 9.88 -9.22
C ASP A 65 -18.07 8.98 -8.04
N SER A 66 -17.08 8.58 -7.23
CA SER A 66 -17.20 7.63 -6.11
C SER A 66 -15.96 7.65 -5.22
N GLY A 67 -16.08 7.13 -4.00
CA GLY A 67 -14.93 6.87 -3.13
C GLY A 67 -13.92 5.90 -3.76
N LEU A 68 -14.39 4.94 -4.56
CA LEU A 68 -13.51 4.03 -5.32
C LEU A 68 -12.72 4.80 -6.39
N SER A 69 -13.36 5.72 -7.13
CA SER A 69 -12.68 6.53 -8.13
C SER A 69 -11.58 7.41 -7.51
N HIS A 70 -11.85 8.02 -6.35
CA HIS A 70 -10.83 8.73 -5.58
C HIS A 70 -9.69 7.79 -5.17
N PHE A 71 -10.02 6.63 -4.60
CA PHE A 71 -9.02 5.66 -4.15
C PHE A 71 -8.09 5.21 -5.29
N LEU A 72 -8.63 4.87 -6.46
CA LEU A 72 -7.87 4.40 -7.62
C LEU A 72 -7.04 5.50 -8.28
N GLN A 73 -7.50 6.75 -8.27
CA GLN A 73 -6.77 7.86 -8.87
C GLN A 73 -5.63 8.35 -7.99
N ILE A 74 -5.89 8.55 -6.69
CA ILE A 74 -4.92 9.16 -5.77
C ILE A 74 -4.90 8.54 -4.37
N GLY A 75 -6.02 8.03 -3.86
CA GLY A 75 -6.11 7.61 -2.45
C GLY A 75 -5.16 6.48 -2.05
N TYR A 76 -4.84 5.54 -2.94
CA TYR A 76 -3.83 4.50 -2.65
C TYR A 76 -2.41 5.06 -2.57
N GLN A 77 -2.11 6.14 -3.31
CA GLN A 77 -0.81 6.81 -3.28
C GLN A 77 -0.66 7.65 -2.01
N GLU A 78 -1.76 8.16 -1.49
CA GLU A 78 -1.85 8.84 -0.20
C GLU A 78 -1.85 7.87 1.00
N GLU A 79 -1.65 6.57 0.76
CA GLU A 79 -1.67 5.52 1.80
C GLU A 79 -2.99 5.43 2.59
N ARG A 80 -4.08 5.98 2.04
CA ARG A 80 -5.42 5.88 2.63
C ARG A 80 -5.88 4.44 2.57
N GLY A 81 -6.39 3.93 3.70
CA GLY A 81 -6.88 2.55 3.76
C GLY A 81 -8.15 2.41 2.92
N GLY A 82 -8.04 1.83 1.73
CA GLY A 82 -9.20 1.41 0.90
C GLY A 82 -9.67 0.00 1.19
N PHE A 83 -8.83 -0.79 1.85
CA PHE A 83 -9.06 -2.19 2.22
C PHE A 83 -8.74 -2.29 3.71
N GLY A 84 -9.67 -2.84 4.50
CA GLY A 84 -9.69 -2.74 5.97
C GLY A 84 -8.32 -2.92 6.63
N SER A 85 -8.05 -2.14 7.69
CA SER A 85 -6.79 -2.27 8.42
C SER A 85 -6.84 -3.53 9.28
N ASP A 86 -6.11 -4.58 8.89
CA ASP A 86 -5.87 -5.78 9.71
C ASP A 86 -5.04 -5.50 10.96
N PHE A 87 -4.91 -4.24 11.40
CA PHE A 87 -4.01 -3.82 12.47
C PHE A 87 -4.37 -4.48 13.81
N GLN A 88 -3.38 -5.07 14.48
CA GLN A 88 -3.55 -5.73 15.77
C GLN A 88 -2.63 -5.08 16.82
N GLU A 89 -3.22 -4.24 17.67
CA GLU A 89 -2.52 -3.43 18.68
C GLU A 89 -1.56 -4.24 19.55
N ASP A 90 -2.05 -5.26 20.26
CA ASP A 90 -1.23 -6.05 21.18
C ASP A 90 -0.04 -6.70 20.48
N TRP A 91 -0.27 -7.26 19.29
CA TRP A 91 0.79 -7.89 18.52
C TRP A 91 1.80 -6.84 18.02
N TYR A 92 1.30 -5.72 17.51
CA TYR A 92 2.14 -4.64 16.99
C TYR A 92 3.06 -4.08 18.08
N LEU A 93 2.55 -3.81 19.27
CA LEU A 93 3.35 -3.34 20.40
C LEU A 93 4.34 -4.41 20.90
N GLN A 94 3.98 -5.70 20.84
CA GLN A 94 4.91 -6.79 21.15
C GLN A 94 6.07 -6.87 20.16
N GLN A 95 5.82 -6.63 18.87
CA GLN A 95 6.87 -6.63 17.84
C GLN A 95 7.71 -5.35 17.84
N ASN A 96 7.14 -4.23 18.31
CA ASN A 96 7.73 -2.90 18.26
C ASN A 96 7.87 -2.33 19.67
N THR A 97 8.85 -2.85 20.41
CA THR A 97 9.04 -2.52 21.83
C THR A 97 9.37 -1.05 22.08
N ASP A 98 9.99 -0.37 21.11
CA ASP A 98 10.19 1.07 21.10
C ASP A 98 8.86 1.83 21.09
N VAL A 99 7.91 1.42 20.26
CA VAL A 99 6.57 2.01 20.21
C VAL A 99 5.78 1.68 21.48
N ALA A 100 5.89 0.46 22.01
CA ALA A 100 5.26 0.09 23.27
C ALA A 100 5.72 0.97 24.44
N VAL A 101 7.01 1.31 24.49
CA VAL A 101 7.54 2.26 25.46
C VAL A 101 6.96 3.65 25.25
N ALA A 102 6.93 4.15 24.00
CA ALA A 102 6.40 5.48 23.69
C ALA A 102 4.91 5.62 24.03
N VAL A 103 4.10 4.58 23.77
CA VAL A 103 2.68 4.53 24.18
C VAL A 103 2.56 4.56 25.71
N ARG A 104 3.39 3.79 26.42
CA ARG A 104 3.38 3.76 27.89
C ARG A 104 3.78 5.10 28.52
N LEU A 105 4.68 5.84 27.87
CA LEU A 105 5.10 7.18 28.28
C LEU A 105 4.09 8.28 27.93
N GLY A 106 3.10 7.96 27.09
CA GLY A 106 2.07 8.90 26.64
C GLY A 106 2.48 9.73 25.41
N ASP A 107 3.61 9.42 24.78
CA ASP A 107 4.06 10.10 23.55
C ASP A 107 3.18 9.73 22.35
N TRP A 108 2.61 8.51 22.36
CA TRP A 108 1.61 8.06 21.40
C TRP A 108 0.34 7.60 22.12
N PRO A 109 -0.85 7.92 21.59
CA PRO A 109 -2.11 7.47 22.20
C PRO A 109 -2.36 5.96 22.00
N SER A 110 -1.76 5.35 20.97
CA SER A 110 -1.80 3.91 20.70
C SER A 110 -0.73 3.50 19.67
N GLY A 111 -0.45 2.21 19.58
CA GLY A 111 0.34 1.61 18.52
C GLY A 111 -0.30 1.83 17.14
N GLN A 112 -1.63 1.79 17.05
CA GLN A 112 -2.34 2.11 15.81
C GLN A 112 -2.08 3.54 15.35
N ALA A 113 -2.10 4.51 16.26
CA ALA A 113 -1.83 5.91 15.94
C ALA A 113 -0.38 6.08 15.44
N HIS A 114 0.59 5.44 16.10
CA HIS A 114 1.96 5.40 15.61
C HIS A 114 2.06 4.75 14.23
N TYR A 115 1.40 3.60 14.02
CA TYR A 115 1.45 2.87 12.76
C TYR A 115 0.91 3.71 11.60
N GLN A 116 -0.21 4.40 11.81
CA GLN A 116 -0.80 5.29 10.83
C GLN A 116 0.12 6.48 10.50
N ALA A 117 0.78 7.06 11.51
CA ALA A 117 1.64 8.23 11.35
C ALA A 117 3.03 7.90 10.78
N HIS A 118 3.60 6.75 11.15
CA HIS A 118 4.99 6.38 10.85
C HIS A 118 5.15 4.92 10.44
N GLY A 119 4.53 3.99 11.17
CA GLY A 119 4.82 2.56 11.02
C GLY A 119 4.59 2.01 9.60
N LYS A 120 3.59 2.52 8.87
CA LYS A 120 3.38 2.19 7.44
C LYS A 120 4.60 2.52 6.58
N GLN A 121 5.10 3.76 6.68
CA GLN A 121 6.23 4.27 5.89
C GLN A 121 7.55 3.63 6.32
N GLU A 122 7.66 3.24 7.58
CA GLU A 122 8.79 2.47 8.10
C GLU A 122 8.77 1.00 7.69
N GLY A 123 7.70 0.54 7.01
CA GLY A 123 7.55 -0.85 6.59
C GLY A 123 7.30 -1.81 7.76
N ARG A 124 6.81 -1.30 8.90
CA ARG A 124 6.47 -2.14 10.07
C ARG A 124 5.21 -2.93 9.76
N CYS A 125 5.26 -4.24 10.03
CA CYS A 125 4.11 -5.11 9.83
C CYS A 125 3.00 -4.74 10.85
N PRO A 126 1.73 -4.55 10.42
CA PRO A 126 0.65 -4.16 11.33
C PRO A 126 0.02 -5.33 12.10
N SER A 127 0.19 -6.56 11.62
CA SER A 127 -0.46 -7.74 12.20
C SER A 127 0.17 -9.05 11.74
N PRO A 128 -0.07 -10.17 12.45
CA PRO A 128 0.46 -11.47 12.04
C PRO A 128 -0.17 -11.98 10.74
N THR A 129 -1.39 -11.55 10.41
CA THR A 129 -2.12 -12.04 9.22
C THR A 129 -1.46 -11.64 7.90
N VAL A 130 -0.85 -10.45 7.84
CA VAL A 130 -0.16 -9.93 6.65
C VAL A 130 1.35 -10.14 6.70
N ARG A 131 1.86 -10.78 7.76
CA ARG A 131 3.30 -10.92 8.02
C ARG A 131 4.07 -11.53 6.86
N ALA A 132 3.56 -12.61 6.27
CA ALA A 132 4.23 -13.27 5.15
C ALA A 132 4.43 -12.33 3.95
N VAL A 133 3.44 -11.48 3.65
CA VAL A 133 3.52 -10.50 2.56
C VAL A 133 4.55 -9.42 2.88
N TYR A 134 4.58 -8.92 4.12
CA TYR A 134 5.57 -7.94 4.57
C TYR A 134 7.00 -8.50 4.51
N GLU A 135 7.22 -9.73 4.97
CA GLU A 135 8.52 -10.41 4.92
C GLU A 135 8.98 -10.59 3.46
N GLN A 136 8.06 -10.93 2.55
CA GLN A 136 8.37 -11.03 1.12
C GLN A 136 8.79 -9.68 0.53
N TRP A 137 8.06 -8.60 0.83
CA TRP A 137 8.44 -7.25 0.39
C TRP A 137 9.81 -6.84 0.92
N GLN A 138 10.09 -7.07 2.21
CA GLN A 138 11.38 -6.76 2.81
C GLN A 138 12.50 -7.56 2.13
N ALA A 139 12.29 -8.85 1.84
CA ALA A 139 13.27 -9.66 1.13
C ALA A 139 13.56 -9.13 -0.28
N LEU A 140 12.52 -8.73 -1.04
CA LEU A 140 12.66 -8.16 -2.38
C LEU A 140 13.39 -6.81 -2.35
N LEU A 141 13.04 -5.93 -1.42
CA LEU A 141 13.64 -4.60 -1.29
C LEU A 141 15.11 -4.66 -0.82
N ASN A 142 15.45 -5.63 0.03
CA ASN A 142 16.84 -5.84 0.47
C ASN A 142 17.74 -6.38 -0.65
N GLN A 143 17.18 -7.15 -1.60
CA GLN A 143 17.91 -7.62 -2.78
C GLN A 143 18.11 -6.49 -3.81
N HIS A 144 17.22 -5.50 -3.83
CA HIS A 144 17.24 -4.37 -4.76
C HIS A 144 17.05 -3.03 -4.03
N PRO A 145 18.05 -2.57 -3.24
CA PRO A 145 17.92 -1.33 -2.49
C PRO A 145 17.69 -0.15 -3.44
N SER A 146 16.68 0.67 -3.14
CA SER A 146 16.41 1.88 -3.90
C SER A 146 17.64 2.80 -3.92
N PRO A 147 17.97 3.44 -5.06
CA PRO A 147 19.00 4.47 -5.07
C PRO A 147 18.58 5.55 -4.07
N LYS A 148 19.44 5.83 -3.07
CA LYS A 148 19.17 6.86 -2.06
C LYS A 148 18.89 8.17 -2.80
N THR A 149 17.65 8.65 -2.74
CA THR A 149 17.32 10.00 -3.18
C THR A 149 17.99 10.96 -2.19
N SER A 150 19.05 11.65 -2.63
CA SER A 150 19.58 12.79 -1.91
C SER A 150 18.47 13.85 -1.84
N LYS A 151 17.96 14.10 -0.62
CA LYS A 151 17.21 15.32 -0.34
C LYS A 151 18.16 16.51 -0.37
#